data_AF-A0A936VFD1-F1
#
_entry.id   AF-A0A936VFD1-F1
#
_cell.length_a   1.000
_cell.length_b   1.000
_cell.length_c   1.000
_cell.angle_alpha   90.00
_cell.angle_beta   90.00
_cell.angle_gamma   90.00
#
_symmetry.space_group_name_H-M   'P 1'
#
loop_
_entity.id
_entity.type
_entity.pdbx_description
1 polymer ?
#
loop_
_entity_poly.entity_id
_entity_poly.type
_entity_poly.pdbx_seq_one_letter_code
_entity_poly.pdbx_strand_id
1 'polypeptide(L)'
;MHNILKRLSALRYLARPLALASIGIVFISLGVAYFVIALYRTAELPGFFYYLTLQFLDRWVRGWVLTLIGLVFLVAGLWRLSGVAVIPLDAKPGSEDEFVLGYRRTSKPPRITVLSGGAGLLILASLGRYASRLTCITPVQDPVEYYYRASSLYNFENVIFVPPTPDRLEVEVQLDDGTRHNIKENISHREKLAGRHAIDSMLVDDQAGRHPIFRQAIDAIQQADAIVLGPGSLFESILPNLLIAEVREAIGRSKARKIYICSLMTEPGLTSGFGVAEHIRQIERYGGFTPDYVLVNAQRIDADVRQIYEAAHQVPVYMNPEEYEETIVSKTDRVTARDVVVEGAVVIEADLATSVVQLTASLDQPGAGRTVRVLRHDPDKLATAILEILRRE
;
A
#
# COMPACT_ATOMS: atom_id res chain seq x y z
N MET A 1 -31.57 10.76 -16.30
CA MET A 1 -31.80 9.49 -17.04
C MET A 1 -30.49 8.76 -17.39
N HIS A 2 -29.45 9.46 -17.88
CA HIS A 2 -28.16 8.87 -18.26
C HIS A 2 -27.40 8.16 -17.10
N ASN A 3 -27.46 8.70 -15.87
CA ASN A 3 -26.83 8.08 -14.68
C ASN A 3 -27.53 6.81 -14.17
N ILE A 4 -28.82 6.64 -14.46
CA ILE A 4 -29.59 5.43 -14.10
C ILE A 4 -29.25 4.30 -15.07
N LEU A 5 -29.14 4.62 -16.36
CA LEU A 5 -28.75 3.67 -17.41
C LEU A 5 -27.31 3.15 -17.21
N LYS A 6 -26.38 4.02 -16.76
CA LYS A 6 -24.99 3.64 -16.46
C LYS A 6 -24.86 2.77 -15.18
N ARG A 7 -25.77 2.93 -14.22
CA ARG A 7 -25.86 2.05 -13.03
C ARG A 7 -26.50 0.70 -13.36
N LEU A 8 -27.48 0.68 -14.26
CA LEU A 8 -28.09 -0.56 -14.75
C LEU A 8 -27.12 -1.39 -15.61
N SER A 9 -26.17 -0.77 -16.32
CA SER A 9 -25.16 -1.52 -17.07
C SER A 9 -24.18 -2.29 -16.18
N ALA A 10 -23.94 -1.83 -14.94
CA ALA A 10 -23.16 -2.58 -13.96
C ALA A 10 -23.91 -3.83 -13.51
N LEU A 11 -25.24 -3.83 -13.40
CA LEU A 11 -26.02 -5.02 -13.02
C LEU A 11 -26.11 -6.09 -14.13
N ARG A 12 -25.60 -5.81 -15.34
CA ARG A 12 -25.73 -6.70 -16.49
C ARG A 12 -24.98 -8.04 -16.30
N TYR A 13 -23.94 -8.07 -15.47
CA TYR A 13 -23.24 -9.32 -15.14
C TYR A 13 -24.04 -10.21 -14.17
N LEU A 14 -24.94 -9.65 -13.35
CA LEU A 14 -25.83 -10.38 -12.44
C LEU A 14 -27.13 -10.84 -13.10
N ALA A 15 -27.56 -10.18 -14.19
CA ALA A 15 -28.82 -10.48 -14.85
C ALA A 15 -28.93 -11.93 -15.34
N ARG A 16 -27.85 -12.50 -15.88
CA ARG A 16 -27.82 -13.88 -16.40
C ARG A 16 -27.94 -14.96 -15.31
N PRO A 17 -27.10 -14.98 -14.25
CA PRO A 17 -27.25 -15.97 -13.17
C PRO A 17 -28.56 -15.78 -12.40
N LEU A 18 -29.05 -14.55 -12.22
CA LEU A 18 -30.32 -14.30 -11.55
C LEU A 18 -31.52 -14.81 -12.36
N ALA A 19 -31.50 -14.64 -13.69
CA ALA A 19 -32.52 -15.19 -14.57
C ALA A 19 -32.51 -16.73 -14.52
N LEU A 20 -31.33 -17.35 -14.53
CA LEU A 20 -31.20 -18.80 -14.42
C LEU A 20 -31.73 -19.33 -13.07
N ALA A 21 -31.39 -18.66 -11.97
CA ALA A 21 -31.90 -19.00 -10.64
C ALA A 21 -33.43 -18.84 -10.55
N SER A 22 -33.98 -17.77 -11.14
CA SER A 22 -35.43 -17.53 -11.18
C SER A 22 -36.16 -18.62 -11.95
N ILE A 23 -35.62 -19.04 -13.10
CA ILE A 23 -36.16 -20.15 -13.89
C ILE A 23 -36.13 -21.45 -13.06
N GLY A 24 -35.02 -21.73 -12.37
CA GLY A 24 -34.90 -22.90 -11.49
C GLY A 24 -35.96 -22.92 -10.37
N ILE A 25 -36.18 -21.78 -9.71
CA ILE A 25 -37.20 -21.64 -8.65
C ILE A 25 -38.60 -21.92 -9.20
N VAL A 26 -38.92 -21.46 -10.42
CA VAL A 26 -40.22 -21.73 -11.05
C VAL A 26 -40.42 -23.23 -11.28
N PHE A 27 -39.42 -23.92 -11.83
CA PHE A 27 -39.50 -25.36 -12.06
C PHE A 27 -39.61 -26.17 -10.76
N ILE A 28 -38.86 -25.81 -9.73
CA ILE A 28 -38.95 -26.45 -8.40
C ILE A 28 -40.34 -26.22 -7.80
N SER A 29 -40.84 -24.99 -7.85
CA SER A 29 -42.16 -24.64 -7.30
C SER A 29 -43.27 -25.41 -8.02
N LEU A 30 -43.18 -25.54 -9.35
CA LEU A 30 -44.12 -26.31 -10.15
C LEU A 30 -44.06 -27.82 -9.81
N GLY A 31 -42.85 -28.38 -9.66
CA GLY A 31 -42.66 -29.79 -9.28
C GLY A 31 -43.23 -30.10 -7.90
N VAL A 32 -42.96 -29.25 -6.91
CA VAL A 32 -43.54 -29.37 -5.56
C VAL A 32 -45.06 -29.26 -5.60
N ALA A 33 -45.62 -28.34 -6.40
CA ALA A 33 -47.06 -28.22 -6.54
C ALA A 33 -47.70 -29.50 -7.08
N TYR A 34 -47.13 -30.12 -8.11
CA TYR A 34 -47.61 -31.40 -8.63
C TYR A 34 -47.51 -32.53 -7.60
N PHE A 35 -46.40 -32.60 -6.85
CA PHE A 35 -46.23 -33.60 -5.80
C PHE A 35 -47.25 -33.46 -4.68
N VAL A 36 -47.50 -32.23 -4.23
CA VAL A 36 -48.52 -31.94 -3.20
C VAL A 36 -49.93 -32.27 -3.71
N ILE A 37 -50.25 -31.94 -4.96
CA ILE A 37 -51.54 -32.32 -5.57
C ILE A 37 -51.70 -33.84 -5.65
N ALA A 38 -50.63 -34.56 -6.01
CA ALA A 38 -50.64 -36.02 -6.05
C ALA A 38 -50.86 -36.61 -4.65
N LEU A 39 -50.10 -36.17 -3.65
CA LEU A 39 -50.22 -36.59 -2.26
C LEU A 39 -51.63 -36.34 -1.71
N TYR A 40 -52.20 -35.17 -2.01
CA TYR A 40 -53.55 -34.81 -1.58
C TYR A 40 -54.63 -35.70 -2.22
N ARG A 41 -54.40 -36.21 -3.43
CA ARG A 41 -55.36 -37.08 -4.13
C ARG A 41 -55.25 -38.56 -3.75
N THR A 42 -54.10 -38.99 -3.24
CA THR A 42 -53.83 -40.41 -2.97
C THR A 42 -53.79 -40.75 -1.49
N ALA A 43 -53.53 -39.79 -0.60
CA ALA A 43 -53.43 -40.01 0.84
C ALA A 43 -54.60 -39.35 1.60
N GLU A 44 -55.16 -40.06 2.59
CA GLU A 44 -56.14 -39.49 3.52
C GLU A 44 -55.43 -38.56 4.51
N LEU A 45 -55.54 -37.25 4.27
CA LEU A 45 -54.90 -36.23 5.11
C LEU A 45 -55.80 -35.83 6.30
N PRO A 46 -55.23 -35.53 7.47
CA PRO A 46 -55.97 -35.04 8.63
C PRO A 46 -56.77 -33.75 8.35
N GLY A 47 -57.92 -33.59 9.01
CA GLY A 47 -58.86 -32.48 8.77
C GLY A 47 -58.31 -31.06 8.96
N PHE A 48 -57.19 -30.88 9.65
CA PHE A 48 -56.51 -29.59 9.76
C PHE A 48 -56.01 -29.04 8.40
N PHE A 49 -55.67 -29.92 7.44
CA PHE A 49 -55.23 -29.49 6.10
C PHE A 49 -56.31 -28.73 5.31
N TYR A 50 -57.59 -28.95 5.64
CA TYR A 50 -58.71 -28.20 5.06
C TYR A 50 -58.61 -26.69 5.33
N TYR A 51 -58.26 -26.34 6.57
CA TYR A 51 -58.09 -24.94 6.99
C TYR A 51 -56.76 -24.36 6.52
N LEU A 52 -55.68 -25.16 6.61
CA LEU A 52 -54.33 -24.72 6.20
C LEU A 52 -54.25 -24.40 4.70
N THR A 53 -54.98 -25.14 3.86
CA THR A 53 -55.03 -24.92 2.41
C THR A 53 -56.23 -24.08 1.97
N LEU A 54 -56.92 -23.43 2.91
CA LEU A 54 -58.01 -22.47 2.65
C LEU A 54 -59.14 -23.03 1.77
N GLN A 55 -59.54 -24.29 1.97
CA GLN A 55 -60.47 -24.98 1.07
C GLN A 55 -61.92 -24.54 1.17
N PHE A 56 -62.28 -23.84 2.24
CA PHE A 56 -63.59 -23.21 2.39
C PHE A 56 -63.81 -22.04 1.41
N LEU A 57 -62.76 -21.58 0.72
CA LEU A 57 -62.83 -20.55 -0.32
C LEU A 57 -62.90 -21.19 -1.70
N ASP A 58 -63.62 -20.50 -2.62
CA ASP A 58 -63.66 -20.88 -4.03
C ASP A 58 -62.25 -20.97 -4.62
N ARG A 59 -62.08 -21.87 -5.61
CA ARG A 59 -60.77 -22.18 -6.19
C ARG A 59 -60.07 -20.96 -6.77
N TRP A 60 -60.82 -20.04 -7.38
CA TRP A 60 -60.26 -18.79 -7.93
C TRP A 60 -59.87 -17.83 -6.82
N VAL A 61 -60.73 -17.67 -5.81
CA VAL A 61 -60.49 -16.78 -4.66
C VAL A 61 -59.27 -17.24 -3.86
N ARG A 62 -59.16 -18.54 -3.61
CA ARG A 62 -57.99 -19.14 -2.93
C ARG A 62 -56.69 -18.85 -3.68
N GLY A 63 -56.70 -18.96 -5.01
CA GLY A 63 -55.55 -18.65 -5.86
C GLY A 63 -55.09 -17.21 -5.65
N TRP A 64 -56.03 -16.26 -5.76
CA TRP A 64 -55.73 -14.83 -5.55
C TRP A 64 -55.21 -14.52 -4.16
N VAL A 65 -55.80 -15.11 -3.11
CA VAL A 65 -55.37 -14.90 -1.72
C VAL A 65 -53.95 -15.41 -1.50
N LEU A 66 -53.62 -16.62 -1.97
CA LEU A 66 -52.27 -17.18 -1.82
C LEU A 66 -51.23 -16.39 -2.63
N THR A 67 -51.58 -15.92 -3.84
CA THR A 67 -50.72 -15.06 -4.64
C THR A 67 -50.45 -13.73 -3.95
N LEU A 68 -51.48 -13.11 -3.36
CA LEU A 68 -51.34 -11.85 -2.64
C LEU A 68 -50.45 -12.00 -1.40
N ILE A 69 -50.69 -13.04 -0.60
CA ILE A 69 -49.86 -13.37 0.58
C ILE A 69 -48.41 -13.60 0.16
N GLY A 70 -48.18 -14.40 -0.89
CA GLY A 70 -46.85 -14.66 -1.44
C GLY A 70 -46.14 -13.38 -1.90
N LEU A 71 -46.87 -12.46 -2.56
CA LEU A 71 -46.33 -11.17 -3.00
C LEU A 71 -45.91 -10.30 -1.81
N VAL A 72 -46.71 -10.27 -0.74
CA VAL A 72 -46.37 -9.53 0.50
C VAL A 72 -45.10 -10.09 1.12
N PHE A 73 -44.97 -11.40 1.25
CA PHE A 73 -43.74 -12.03 1.78
C PHE A 73 -42.53 -11.77 0.89
N LEU A 74 -42.69 -11.80 -0.43
CA LEU A 74 -41.61 -11.50 -1.38
C LEU A 74 -41.14 -10.05 -1.25
N VAL A 75 -42.07 -9.09 -1.20
CA VAL A 75 -41.76 -7.66 -1.01
C VAL A 75 -41.09 -7.43 0.34
N ALA A 76 -41.62 -8.01 1.42
CA ALA A 76 -41.03 -7.91 2.75
C ALA A 76 -39.62 -8.54 2.81
N GLY A 77 -39.42 -9.70 2.16
CA GLY A 77 -38.13 -10.37 2.07
C GLY A 77 -37.09 -9.54 1.31
N LEU A 78 -37.48 -8.97 0.16
CA LEU A 78 -36.63 -8.05 -0.60
C LEU A 78 -36.31 -6.78 0.19
N TRP A 79 -37.28 -6.22 0.91
CA TRP A 79 -37.07 -5.02 1.70
C TRP A 79 -36.16 -5.28 2.90
N ARG A 80 -36.27 -6.44 3.55
CA ARG A 80 -35.36 -6.86 4.61
C ARG A 80 -33.95 -7.14 4.10
N LEU A 81 -33.82 -7.76 2.92
CA LEU A 81 -32.52 -7.95 2.25
C LEU A 81 -31.90 -6.62 1.84
N SER A 82 -32.70 -5.62 1.45
CA SER A 82 -32.17 -4.28 1.17
C SER A 82 -31.53 -3.62 2.39
N GLY A 83 -31.96 -4.00 3.61
CA GLY A 83 -31.33 -3.57 4.86
C GLY A 83 -30.06 -4.37 5.23
N VAL A 84 -29.93 -5.63 4.78
CA VAL A 84 -28.75 -6.48 5.01
C VAL A 84 -27.68 -6.28 3.92
N ALA A 85 -28.09 -5.81 2.74
CA ALA A 85 -27.22 -5.41 1.63
C ALA A 85 -26.87 -3.91 1.66
N VAL A 86 -27.06 -3.24 2.81
CA VAL A 86 -26.37 -1.98 3.08
C VAL A 86 -24.96 -2.37 3.52
N ILE A 87 -24.01 -2.26 2.58
CA ILE A 87 -22.62 -1.94 2.92
C ILE A 87 -22.72 -0.82 3.97
N PRO A 88 -22.15 -0.95 5.17
CA PRO A 88 -22.22 0.13 6.16
C PRO A 88 -21.46 1.33 5.60
N LEU A 89 -22.19 2.23 4.94
CA LEU A 89 -21.81 3.62 4.80
C LEU A 89 -22.06 4.23 6.18
N ASP A 90 -20.97 4.58 6.83
CA ASP A 90 -20.90 5.26 8.13
C ASP A 90 -21.40 4.46 9.34
N ALA A 91 -20.59 3.49 9.77
CA ALA A 91 -20.57 3.11 11.18
C ALA A 91 -19.92 4.26 11.98
N LYS A 92 -20.74 5.15 12.56
CA LYS A 92 -20.33 6.00 13.68
C LYS A 92 -20.06 5.10 14.90
N PRO A 93 -18.86 5.05 15.47
CA PRO A 93 -18.68 4.54 16.82
C PRO A 93 -19.09 5.67 17.78
N GLY A 94 -20.20 5.47 18.49
CA GLY A 94 -20.53 6.26 19.67
C GLY A 94 -19.84 5.67 20.90
N SER A 95 -19.01 6.51 21.54
CA SER A 95 -18.62 6.64 22.97
C SER A 95 -18.72 5.39 23.86
N GLU A 96 -17.70 5.02 24.65
CA GLU A 96 -16.95 5.78 25.69
C GLU A 96 -15.52 5.17 25.76
N ASP A 97 -14.37 5.84 25.84
CA ASP A 97 -13.99 7.15 26.36
C ASP A 97 -12.80 7.72 25.57
N GLU A 98 -12.69 9.06 25.59
CA GLU A 98 -11.54 9.87 25.16
C GLU A 98 -11.28 10.05 23.65
N PHE A 99 -12.30 10.53 22.93
CA PHE A 99 -12.12 11.20 21.63
C PHE A 99 -12.17 12.73 21.79
N VAL A 100 -11.00 13.39 21.72
CA VAL A 100 -10.92 14.83 21.46
C VAL A 100 -11.43 15.09 20.05
N LEU A 101 -12.71 15.41 19.95
CA LEU A 101 -13.43 15.65 18.69
C LEU A 101 -13.07 17.03 18.11
N GLY A 102 -11.89 17.12 17.53
CA GLY A 102 -11.61 18.13 16.51
C GLY A 102 -12.27 17.70 15.20
N TYR A 103 -13.54 18.07 14.98
CA TYR A 103 -14.16 17.97 13.65
C TYR A 103 -13.49 18.99 12.72
N ARG A 104 -12.31 18.64 12.21
CA ARG A 104 -11.57 19.42 11.21
C ARG A 104 -11.89 18.81 9.84
N ARG A 105 -12.45 19.64 8.96
CA ARG A 105 -12.88 19.38 7.58
C ARG A 105 -12.25 18.14 6.92
N THR A 106 -13.13 17.31 6.36
CA THR A 106 -12.91 16.37 5.25
C THR A 106 -11.80 16.81 4.27
N SER A 107 -10.54 16.51 4.60
CA SER A 107 -9.45 16.57 3.65
C SER A 107 -9.60 15.37 2.72
N LYS A 108 -9.77 15.61 1.42
CA LYS A 108 -9.72 14.54 0.41
C LYS A 108 -8.44 13.72 0.64
N PRO A 109 -8.50 12.38 0.63
CA PRO A 109 -7.31 11.57 0.87
C PRO A 109 -6.23 11.92 -0.16
N PRO A 110 -4.95 12.06 0.25
CA PRO A 110 -3.89 12.60 -0.59
C PRO A 110 -3.57 11.67 -1.77
N ARG A 111 -3.01 12.24 -2.84
CA ARG A 111 -2.33 11.51 -3.89
C ARG A 111 -0.86 11.37 -3.49
N ILE A 112 -0.39 10.15 -3.38
CA ILE A 112 0.98 9.87 -2.93
C ILE A 112 1.72 9.19 -4.08
N THR A 113 2.92 9.68 -4.37
CA THR A 113 3.86 9.03 -5.28
C THR A 113 5.04 8.54 -4.48
N VAL A 114 5.41 7.27 -4.66
CA VAL A 114 6.50 6.61 -3.95
C VAL A 114 7.60 6.24 -4.93
N LEU A 115 8.84 6.52 -4.58
CA LEU A 115 10.03 6.00 -5.26
C LEU A 115 10.77 5.09 -4.28
N SER A 116 10.75 3.79 -4.55
CA SER A 116 11.36 2.77 -3.70
C SER A 116 11.55 1.47 -4.50
N GLY A 117 12.17 0.46 -3.90
CA GLY A 117 12.44 -0.85 -4.49
C GLY A 117 12.26 -1.99 -3.49
N GLY A 118 12.33 -3.21 -4.01
CA GLY A 118 12.23 -4.48 -3.28
C GLY A 118 11.07 -4.54 -2.29
N ALA A 119 11.38 -4.99 -1.09
CA ALA A 119 10.42 -5.10 0.01
C ALA A 119 9.90 -3.74 0.49
N GLY A 120 10.71 -2.68 0.40
CA GLY A 120 10.33 -1.34 0.85
C GLY A 120 9.13 -0.78 0.07
N LEU A 121 9.13 -0.97 -1.25
CA LEU A 121 8.03 -0.54 -2.10
C LEU A 121 6.73 -1.30 -1.79
N LEU A 122 6.83 -2.59 -1.44
CA LEU A 122 5.68 -3.41 -1.04
C LEU A 122 5.13 -3.01 0.35
N ILE A 123 6.02 -2.64 1.28
CA ILE A 123 5.60 -2.07 2.58
C ILE A 123 4.78 -0.81 2.34
N LEU A 124 5.26 0.09 1.47
CA LEU A 124 4.54 1.34 1.17
C LEU A 124 3.30 1.16 0.32
N ALA A 125 3.16 0.06 -0.42
CA ALA A 125 1.92 -0.24 -1.13
C ALA A 125 0.70 -0.29 -0.17
N SER A 126 0.92 -0.60 1.11
CA SER A 126 -0.11 -0.54 2.16
C SER A 126 -0.69 0.87 2.40
N LEU A 127 0.03 1.94 2.03
CA LEU A 127 -0.47 3.32 2.06
C LEU A 127 -1.68 3.53 1.15
N GLY A 128 -1.94 2.59 0.22
CA GLY A 128 -3.16 2.56 -0.58
C GLY A 128 -4.43 2.66 0.27
N ARG A 129 -4.44 2.18 1.52
CA ARG A 129 -5.59 2.31 2.43
C ARG A 129 -5.95 3.77 2.76
N TYR A 130 -4.98 4.67 2.70
CA TYR A 130 -5.09 6.06 3.17
C TYR A 130 -4.98 7.10 2.05
N ALA A 131 -4.58 6.69 0.84
CA ALA A 131 -4.41 7.56 -0.31
C ALA A 131 -5.61 7.48 -1.26
N SER A 132 -5.96 8.58 -1.94
CA SER A 132 -6.92 8.52 -3.06
C SER A 132 -6.33 7.82 -4.28
N ARG A 133 -5.02 7.95 -4.46
CA ARG A 133 -4.21 7.25 -5.45
C ARG A 133 -2.79 7.13 -4.94
N LEU A 134 -2.25 5.91 -5.00
CA LEU A 134 -0.85 5.64 -4.70
C LEU A 134 -0.16 5.20 -6.00
N THR A 135 0.84 5.95 -6.45
CA THR A 135 1.67 5.52 -7.59
C THR A 135 3.06 5.13 -7.08
N CYS A 136 3.41 3.87 -7.26
CA CYS A 136 4.69 3.28 -6.90
C CYS A 136 5.60 3.26 -8.13
N ILE A 137 6.59 4.15 -8.17
CA ILE A 137 7.62 4.17 -9.20
C ILE A 137 8.73 3.21 -8.79
N THR A 138 8.96 2.19 -9.62
CA THR A 138 9.97 1.14 -9.36
C THR A 138 11.36 1.62 -9.75
N PRO A 139 12.46 1.00 -9.25
CA PRO A 139 13.81 1.29 -9.72
C PRO A 139 13.94 1.06 -11.23
N VAL A 140 14.80 1.84 -11.89
CA VAL A 140 15.01 1.84 -13.36
C VAL A 140 15.52 0.50 -13.90
N GLN A 141 16.18 -0.28 -13.04
CA GLN A 141 16.79 -1.57 -13.38
C GLN A 141 15.88 -2.76 -13.09
N ASP A 142 14.82 -2.56 -12.32
CA ASP A 142 14.00 -3.65 -11.79
C ASP A 142 12.88 -4.10 -12.76
N PRO A 143 12.54 -5.39 -12.76
CA PRO A 143 11.36 -5.89 -13.45
C PRO A 143 10.08 -5.41 -12.74
N VAL A 144 9.31 -4.50 -13.36
CA VAL A 144 8.02 -4.04 -12.80
C VAL A 144 7.03 -5.20 -12.57
N GLU A 145 7.13 -6.27 -13.36
CA GLU A 145 6.25 -7.43 -13.29
C GLU A 145 6.30 -8.13 -11.93
N TYR A 146 7.45 -8.09 -11.25
CA TYR A 146 7.61 -8.61 -9.89
C TYR A 146 6.66 -7.90 -8.93
N TYR A 147 6.64 -6.57 -8.97
CA TYR A 147 5.80 -5.76 -8.09
C TYR A 147 4.32 -5.92 -8.42
N TYR A 148 3.94 -6.00 -9.70
CA TYR A 148 2.56 -6.30 -10.08
C TYR A 148 2.09 -7.64 -9.53
N ARG A 149 2.90 -8.70 -9.65
CA ARG A 149 2.56 -10.01 -9.10
C ARG A 149 2.44 -9.97 -7.59
N ALA A 150 3.39 -9.35 -6.89
CA ALA A 150 3.34 -9.19 -5.44
C ALA A 150 2.13 -8.34 -4.99
N SER A 151 1.77 -7.32 -5.76
CA SER A 151 0.64 -6.42 -5.46
C SER A 151 -0.72 -7.12 -5.46
N SER A 152 -0.87 -8.19 -6.26
CA SER A 152 -2.11 -8.98 -6.30
C SER A 152 -2.50 -9.56 -4.94
N LEU A 153 -1.55 -9.70 -4.02
CA LEU A 153 -1.79 -10.14 -2.64
C LEU A 153 -2.49 -9.09 -1.79
N TYR A 154 -2.37 -7.80 -2.13
CA TYR A 154 -2.84 -6.70 -1.30
C TYR A 154 -4.22 -6.15 -1.72
N ASN A 155 -4.75 -6.55 -2.88
CA ASN A 155 -6.09 -6.20 -3.40
C ASN A 155 -6.46 -4.70 -3.30
N PHE A 156 -5.49 -3.79 -3.50
CA PHE A 156 -5.74 -2.36 -3.53
C PHE A 156 -6.02 -1.90 -4.96
N GLU A 157 -7.23 -1.41 -5.24
CA GLU A 157 -7.62 -0.91 -6.56
C GLU A 157 -6.97 0.43 -6.93
N ASN A 158 -6.48 1.17 -5.94
CA ASN A 158 -5.95 2.52 -6.06
C ASN A 158 -4.41 2.59 -6.01
N VAL A 159 -3.73 1.44 -6.02
CA VAL A 159 -2.27 1.34 -6.03
C VAL A 159 -1.81 0.92 -7.42
N ILE A 160 -0.86 1.66 -8.00
CA ILE A 160 -0.36 1.40 -9.35
C ILE A 160 1.17 1.37 -9.34
N PHE A 161 1.75 0.34 -9.95
CA PHE A 161 3.21 0.22 -10.12
C PHE A 161 3.61 0.67 -11.52
N VAL A 162 4.59 1.56 -11.62
CA VAL A 162 4.98 2.14 -12.91
C VAL A 162 6.50 2.17 -12.98
N PRO A 163 7.12 1.57 -14.01
CA PRO A 163 8.54 1.81 -14.25
C PRO A 163 8.71 3.22 -14.82
N PRO A 164 9.83 3.90 -14.55
CA PRO A 164 10.08 5.24 -15.10
C PRO A 164 10.32 5.20 -16.61
N THR A 165 10.99 4.16 -17.12
CA THR A 165 11.38 3.99 -18.53
C THR A 165 10.79 2.70 -19.12
N PRO A 166 10.53 2.62 -20.44
CA PRO A 166 10.17 1.39 -21.14
C PRO A 166 11.22 0.30 -21.05
N ASP A 167 12.49 0.68 -21.27
CA ASP A 167 13.61 -0.23 -21.20
C ASP A 167 14.26 -0.16 -19.83
N ARG A 168 14.77 -1.30 -19.37
CA ARG A 168 15.51 -1.37 -18.11
C ARG A 168 16.88 -0.76 -18.32
N LEU A 169 17.27 0.15 -17.43
CA LEU A 169 18.58 0.76 -17.45
C LEU A 169 19.52 0.03 -16.49
N GLU A 170 20.81 0.01 -16.84
CA GLU A 170 21.83 -0.51 -15.94
C GLU A 170 22.48 0.62 -15.16
N VAL A 171 22.78 0.34 -13.89
CA VAL A 171 23.31 1.32 -12.96
C VAL A 171 24.58 0.75 -12.35
N GLU A 172 25.64 1.55 -12.39
CA GLU A 172 26.89 1.29 -11.69
C GLU A 172 27.06 2.24 -10.52
N VAL A 173 27.74 1.75 -9.49
CA VAL A 173 28.25 2.56 -8.39
C VAL A 173 29.76 2.51 -8.39
N GLN A 174 30.38 3.65 -8.11
CA GLN A 174 31.80 3.76 -7.84
C GLN A 174 32.01 3.81 -6.32
N LEU A 175 32.90 2.97 -5.81
CA LEU A 175 33.26 2.91 -4.39
C LEU A 175 34.42 3.85 -4.07
N ASP A 176 34.67 4.07 -2.77
CA ASP A 176 35.75 4.91 -2.23
C ASP A 176 37.17 4.47 -2.64
N ASP A 177 37.35 3.20 -3.02
CA ASP A 177 38.61 2.69 -3.57
C ASP A 177 38.75 2.84 -5.09
N GLY A 178 37.78 3.48 -5.74
CA GLY A 178 37.74 3.72 -7.18
C GLY A 178 37.23 2.55 -8.01
N THR A 179 36.91 1.41 -7.40
CA THR A 179 36.30 0.28 -8.12
C THR A 179 34.88 0.61 -8.54
N ARG A 180 34.44 0.02 -9.67
CA ARG A 180 33.09 0.15 -10.20
C ARG A 180 32.38 -1.20 -10.17
N HIS A 181 31.14 -1.17 -9.75
CA HIS A 181 30.31 -2.37 -9.63
C HIS A 181 28.91 -2.09 -10.13
N ASN A 182 28.36 -3.03 -10.90
CA ASN A 182 26.96 -2.98 -11.29
C ASN A 182 26.08 -3.34 -10.10
N ILE A 183 24.99 -2.60 -9.90
CA ILE A 183 24.07 -2.82 -8.77
C ILE A 183 23.49 -4.24 -8.77
N LYS A 184 23.30 -4.86 -9.95
CA LYS A 184 22.82 -6.24 -10.08
C LYS A 184 23.75 -7.28 -9.44
N GLU A 185 24.99 -6.91 -9.11
CA GLU A 185 25.98 -7.79 -8.47
C GLU A 185 25.76 -8.03 -6.98
N ASN A 186 24.75 -7.41 -6.35
CA ASN A 186 24.43 -7.56 -4.93
C ASN A 186 25.64 -7.23 -4.02
N ILE A 187 26.18 -6.03 -4.19
CA ILE A 187 27.42 -5.54 -3.53
C ILE A 187 27.33 -5.70 -2.00
N SER A 188 26.15 -5.44 -1.43
CA SER A 188 25.83 -5.55 0.00
C SER A 188 26.04 -6.93 0.62
N HIS A 189 26.22 -7.97 -0.19
CA HIS A 189 26.48 -9.34 0.26
C HIS A 189 27.95 -9.76 0.13
N ARG A 190 28.85 -8.87 -0.32
CA ARG A 190 30.28 -9.15 -0.47
C ARG A 190 31.05 -8.65 0.74
N GLU A 191 31.38 -9.54 1.67
CA GLU A 191 32.11 -9.20 2.91
C GLU A 191 33.40 -8.39 2.68
N LYS A 192 34.12 -8.66 1.58
CA LYS A 192 35.36 -7.92 1.23
C LYS A 192 35.13 -6.43 0.99
N LEU A 193 33.92 -6.04 0.62
CA LEU A 193 33.53 -4.67 0.35
C LEU A 193 32.80 -4.03 1.55
N ALA A 194 32.60 -4.75 2.65
CA ALA A 194 31.77 -4.27 3.75
C ALA A 194 32.26 -2.95 4.39
N GLY A 195 33.57 -2.71 4.40
CA GLY A 195 34.16 -1.46 4.89
C GLY A 195 34.15 -0.31 3.88
N ARG A 196 33.67 -0.54 2.66
CA ARG A 196 33.62 0.45 1.57
C ARG A 196 32.28 1.19 1.56
N HIS A 197 32.23 2.32 0.87
CA HIS A 197 31.00 3.05 0.62
C HIS A 197 30.98 3.60 -0.80
N ALA A 198 29.77 3.80 -1.33
CA ALA A 198 29.59 4.37 -2.65
C ALA A 198 29.84 5.89 -2.60
N ILE A 199 30.63 6.37 -3.56
CA ILE A 199 30.96 7.79 -3.74
C ILE A 199 30.35 8.37 -5.01
N ASP A 200 29.98 7.51 -5.97
CA ASP A 200 29.27 7.93 -7.17
C ASP A 200 28.32 6.86 -7.71
N SER A 201 27.33 7.26 -8.49
CA SER A 201 26.37 6.39 -9.17
C SER A 201 26.05 6.94 -10.55
N MET A 202 26.00 6.05 -11.55
CA MET A 202 25.85 6.43 -12.96
C MET A 202 25.09 5.38 -13.75
N LEU A 203 24.41 5.83 -14.81
CA LEU A 203 23.81 4.95 -15.79
C LEU A 203 24.89 4.42 -16.75
N VAL A 204 24.84 3.13 -17.05
CA VAL A 204 25.74 2.51 -18.03
C VAL A 204 25.27 2.90 -19.44
N ASP A 205 26.21 3.22 -20.31
CA ASP A 205 25.98 3.58 -21.72
C ASP A 205 25.01 4.76 -21.94
N ASP A 206 24.94 5.72 -21.01
CA ASP A 206 24.12 6.93 -21.14
C ASP A 206 24.76 7.98 -22.08
N GLN A 207 24.80 7.67 -23.37
CA GLN A 207 25.35 8.55 -24.41
C GLN A 207 24.41 9.71 -24.78
N ALA A 208 23.11 9.58 -24.49
CA ALA A 208 22.07 10.50 -24.95
C ALA A 208 21.54 11.45 -23.87
N GLY A 209 21.72 11.12 -22.58
CA GLY A 209 21.26 11.91 -21.44
C GLY A 209 19.74 12.11 -21.35
N ARG A 210 18.98 11.49 -22.26
CA ARG A 210 17.52 11.54 -22.35
C ARG A 210 16.99 10.16 -22.65
N HIS A 211 16.06 9.72 -21.80
CA HIS A 211 15.45 8.42 -21.91
C HIS A 211 13.97 8.55 -22.26
N PRO A 212 13.39 7.59 -23.01
CA PRO A 212 11.95 7.54 -23.14
C PRO A 212 11.33 7.33 -21.75
N ILE A 213 10.41 8.20 -21.34
CA ILE A 213 9.78 8.15 -20.02
C ILE A 213 8.30 7.79 -20.15
N PHE A 214 7.82 6.91 -19.27
CA PHE A 214 6.39 6.70 -19.12
C PHE A 214 5.72 7.95 -18.55
N ARG A 215 4.85 8.58 -19.35
CA ARG A 215 4.09 9.77 -18.94
C ARG A 215 3.39 9.57 -17.59
N GLN A 216 2.88 8.36 -17.34
CA GLN A 216 2.20 8.04 -16.08
C GLN A 216 3.09 8.25 -14.84
N ALA A 217 4.40 8.01 -14.93
CA ALA A 217 5.34 8.27 -13.83
C ALA A 217 5.46 9.79 -13.58
N ILE A 218 5.66 10.58 -14.63
CA ILE A 218 5.79 12.03 -14.53
C ILE A 218 4.49 12.70 -14.09
N ASP A 219 3.36 12.28 -14.66
CA ASP A 219 2.02 12.77 -14.28
C ASP A 219 1.75 12.49 -12.79
N ALA A 220 2.14 11.32 -12.29
CA ALA A 220 2.01 10.99 -10.88
C ALA A 220 2.86 11.89 -9.97
N ILE A 221 4.10 12.20 -10.36
CA ILE A 221 4.98 13.13 -9.62
C ILE A 221 4.38 14.54 -9.60
N GLN A 222 3.90 15.03 -10.74
CA GLN A 222 3.34 16.39 -10.89
C GLN A 222 2.01 16.57 -10.15
N GLN A 223 1.22 15.50 -10.06
CA GLN A 223 -0.08 15.48 -9.41
C GLN A 223 0.00 15.04 -7.95
N ALA A 224 1.17 14.67 -7.43
CA ALA A 224 1.31 14.23 -6.07
C ALA A 224 1.01 15.37 -5.09
N ASP A 225 0.38 15.04 -3.97
CA ASP A 225 0.33 15.90 -2.79
C ASP A 225 1.56 15.58 -1.89
N ALA A 226 2.07 14.34 -1.94
CA ALA A 226 3.34 13.91 -1.33
C ALA A 226 4.17 13.03 -2.28
N ILE A 227 5.48 13.24 -2.30
CA ILE A 227 6.47 12.37 -2.94
C ILE A 227 7.29 11.73 -1.82
N VAL A 228 7.21 10.41 -1.70
CA VAL A 228 7.90 9.63 -0.66
C VAL A 228 9.07 8.88 -1.29
N LEU A 229 10.28 9.12 -0.78
CA LEU A 229 11.51 8.46 -1.17
C LEU A 229 11.86 7.38 -0.13
N GLY A 230 11.98 6.14 -0.55
CA GLY A 230 12.19 5.02 0.37
C GLY A 230 10.92 4.66 1.17
N PRO A 231 10.99 3.71 2.12
CA PRO A 231 12.21 3.04 2.55
C PRO A 231 12.74 2.12 1.47
N GLY A 232 14.04 1.90 1.43
CA GLY A 232 14.71 1.07 0.43
C GLY A 232 16.19 1.46 0.34
N SER A 233 16.97 0.63 -0.34
CA SER A 233 18.40 0.92 -0.51
C SER A 233 18.59 2.27 -1.20
N LEU A 234 19.44 3.12 -0.63
CA LEU A 234 19.68 4.45 -1.16
C LEU A 234 20.21 4.36 -2.59
N PHE A 235 21.33 3.65 -2.78
CA PHE A 235 21.99 3.53 -4.08
C PHE A 235 21.32 2.54 -5.01
N GLU A 236 20.61 1.53 -4.50
CA GLU A 236 20.00 0.50 -5.37
C GLU A 236 18.53 0.77 -5.69
N SER A 237 17.78 1.50 -4.87
CA SER A 237 16.33 1.64 -5.05
C SER A 237 15.85 3.07 -5.25
N ILE A 238 16.50 4.04 -4.62
CA ILE A 238 16.01 5.43 -4.58
C ILE A 238 16.77 6.28 -5.60
N LEU A 239 18.08 6.41 -5.44
CA LEU A 239 18.94 7.25 -6.29
C LEU A 239 18.93 6.87 -7.77
N PRO A 240 18.80 5.58 -8.19
CA PRO A 240 18.74 5.24 -9.61
C PRO A 240 17.64 5.95 -10.38
N ASN A 241 16.50 6.22 -9.74
CA ASN A 241 15.42 6.99 -10.34
C ASN A 241 15.77 8.48 -10.53
N LEU A 242 16.66 9.02 -9.68
CA LEU A 242 17.12 10.41 -9.74
C LEU A 242 18.25 10.62 -10.77
N LEU A 243 18.87 9.54 -11.25
CA LEU A 243 19.81 9.61 -12.38
C LEU A 243 19.11 10.02 -13.69
N ILE A 244 17.82 9.70 -13.82
CA ILE A 244 17.00 10.14 -14.95
C ILE A 244 16.65 11.62 -14.78
N ALA A 245 17.17 12.45 -15.68
CA ALA A 245 17.00 13.90 -15.63
C ALA A 245 15.52 14.33 -15.59
N GLU A 246 14.65 13.71 -16.38
CA GLU A 246 13.23 14.04 -16.44
C GLU A 246 12.49 13.75 -15.12
N VAL A 247 12.83 12.63 -14.45
CA VAL A 247 12.25 12.26 -13.15
C VAL A 247 12.70 13.24 -12.09
N ARG A 248 14.01 13.52 -12.04
CA ARG A 248 14.60 14.50 -11.12
C ARG A 248 13.99 15.89 -11.28
N GLU A 249 13.93 16.39 -12.51
CA GLU A 249 13.34 17.70 -12.80
C GLU A 249 11.86 17.76 -12.42
N ALA A 250 11.10 16.68 -12.66
CA ALA A 250 9.69 16.61 -12.27
C ALA A 250 9.52 16.67 -10.76
N ILE A 251 10.35 15.99 -9.99
CA ILE A 251 10.32 16.03 -8.52
C ILE A 251 10.71 17.42 -8.01
N GLY A 252 11.80 17.99 -8.53
CA GLY A 252 12.28 19.31 -8.14
C GLY A 252 11.27 20.43 -8.40
N ARG A 253 10.52 20.37 -9.51
CA ARG A 253 9.45 21.34 -9.83
C ARG A 253 8.13 21.08 -9.10
N SER A 254 7.96 19.90 -8.49
CA SER A 254 6.71 19.53 -7.82
C SER A 254 6.53 20.31 -6.53
N LYS A 255 5.29 20.75 -6.29
CA LYS A 255 4.87 21.39 -5.02
C LYS A 255 4.51 20.38 -3.94
N ALA A 256 4.55 19.09 -4.27
CA ALA A 256 4.33 18.02 -3.31
C ALA A 256 5.36 18.09 -2.18
N ARG A 257 4.94 17.71 -0.96
CA ARG A 257 5.86 17.50 0.17
C ARG A 257 6.77 16.32 -0.15
N LYS A 258 8.09 16.53 -0.08
CA LYS A 258 9.13 15.54 -0.37
C LYS A 258 9.56 14.92 0.96
N ILE A 259 9.24 13.65 1.15
CA ILE A 259 9.45 12.94 2.41
C ILE A 259 10.45 11.81 2.14
N TYR A 260 11.58 11.81 2.81
CA TYR A 260 12.53 10.70 2.76
C TYR A 260 12.35 9.80 3.99
N ILE A 261 12.32 8.48 3.77
CA ILE A 261 12.28 7.48 4.85
C ILE A 261 13.66 6.86 4.92
N CYS A 262 14.40 7.21 5.97
CA CYS A 262 15.77 6.78 6.16
C CYS A 262 15.85 5.27 6.39
N SER A 263 16.92 4.64 5.87
CA SER A 263 17.17 3.22 6.08
C SER A 263 17.38 2.92 7.57
N LEU A 264 16.91 1.77 8.05
CA LEU A 264 17.09 1.36 9.46
C LEU A 264 18.54 0.98 9.77
N MET A 265 19.24 0.48 8.77
CA MET A 265 20.60 -0.06 8.86
C MET A 265 21.42 0.44 7.67
N THR A 266 22.73 0.56 7.87
CA THR A 266 23.69 0.75 6.77
C THR A 266 23.79 -0.50 5.91
N GLU A 267 24.11 -0.31 4.64
CA GLU A 267 24.32 -1.38 3.66
C GLU A 267 25.81 -1.54 3.38
N PRO A 268 26.39 -2.73 3.61
CA PRO A 268 27.83 -2.93 3.49
C PRO A 268 28.31 -2.63 2.07
N GLY A 269 29.35 -1.82 1.91
CA GLY A 269 29.86 -1.49 0.57
C GLY A 269 29.10 -0.37 -0.15
N LEU A 270 27.95 0.08 0.37
CA LEU A 270 27.17 1.16 -0.22
C LEU A 270 27.04 2.35 0.71
N THR A 271 26.52 2.14 1.92
CA THR A 271 26.26 3.19 2.91
C THR A 271 26.99 2.94 4.23
N SER A 272 28.09 2.18 4.21
CA SER A 272 28.92 1.96 5.40
C SER A 272 29.41 3.29 5.97
N GLY A 273 29.11 3.52 7.25
CA GLY A 273 29.47 4.75 7.95
C GLY A 273 28.55 5.95 7.67
N PHE A 274 27.48 5.79 6.87
CA PHE A 274 26.55 6.88 6.60
C PHE A 274 25.64 7.13 7.81
N GLY A 275 25.63 8.38 8.28
CA GLY A 275 24.59 8.92 9.17
C GLY A 275 23.39 9.46 8.38
N VAL A 276 22.47 10.13 9.07
CA VAL A 276 21.28 10.72 8.45
C VAL A 276 21.66 11.85 7.49
N ALA A 277 22.59 12.72 7.89
CA ALA A 277 23.08 13.84 7.07
C ALA A 277 23.64 13.37 5.72
N GLU A 278 24.42 12.27 5.72
CA GLU A 278 25.02 11.76 4.49
C GLU A 278 23.96 11.25 3.51
N HIS A 279 22.90 10.58 3.99
CA HIS A 279 21.79 10.18 3.14
C HIS A 279 21.10 11.40 2.50
N ILE A 280 20.91 12.48 3.26
CA ILE A 280 20.31 13.73 2.75
C ILE A 280 21.22 14.36 1.69
N ARG A 281 22.53 14.46 1.95
CA ARG A 281 23.52 14.99 1.00
C ARG A 281 23.53 14.22 -0.32
N GLN A 282 23.41 12.90 -0.29
CA GLN A 282 23.33 12.12 -1.52
C GLN A 282 22.02 12.40 -2.28
N ILE A 283 20.87 12.49 -1.59
CA ILE A 283 19.60 12.86 -2.25
C ILE A 283 19.70 14.25 -2.87
N GLU A 284 20.31 15.22 -2.18
CA GLU A 284 20.53 16.56 -2.72
C GLU A 284 21.46 16.54 -3.94
N ARG A 285 22.58 15.82 -3.86
CA ARG A 285 23.56 15.69 -4.95
C ARG A 285 22.92 15.11 -6.21
N TYR A 286 22.17 14.00 -6.09
CA TYR A 286 21.58 13.33 -7.24
C TYR A 286 20.24 13.90 -7.66
N GLY A 287 19.46 14.46 -6.73
CA GLY A 287 18.13 15.00 -6.96
C GLY A 287 18.11 16.50 -7.29
N GLY A 288 19.13 17.26 -6.89
CA GLY A 288 19.10 18.73 -6.97
C GLY A 288 18.03 19.38 -6.10
N PHE A 289 17.55 18.66 -5.08
CA PHE A 289 16.60 19.13 -4.09
C PHE A 289 16.86 18.47 -2.73
N THR A 290 16.59 19.19 -1.66
CA THR A 290 16.55 18.65 -0.30
C THR A 290 15.15 18.11 0.00
N PRO A 291 15.00 16.92 0.62
CA PRO A 291 13.72 16.49 1.17
C PRO A 291 13.18 17.53 2.17
N ASP A 292 11.88 17.80 2.13
CA ASP A 292 11.24 18.70 3.11
C ASP A 292 11.27 18.06 4.51
N TYR A 293 11.05 16.74 4.56
CA TYR A 293 11.02 15.95 5.79
C TYR A 293 11.81 14.65 5.66
N VAL A 294 12.46 14.24 6.74
CA VAL A 294 13.16 12.95 6.85
C VAL A 294 12.63 12.19 8.05
N LEU A 295 12.11 10.99 7.82
CA LEU A 295 11.65 10.07 8.85
C LEU A 295 12.80 9.14 9.26
N VAL A 296 13.17 9.18 10.54
CA VAL A 296 14.24 8.35 11.12
C VAL A 296 13.68 7.52 12.26
N ASN A 297 14.05 6.24 12.31
CA ASN A 297 13.63 5.37 13.40
C ASN A 297 14.45 5.68 14.67
N ALA A 298 13.77 6.07 15.74
CA ALA A 298 14.40 6.35 17.03
C ALA A 298 14.31 5.19 18.03
N GLN A 299 13.55 4.14 17.70
CA GLN A 299 13.39 3.01 18.60
C GLN A 299 14.69 2.19 18.65
N ARG A 300 15.21 1.96 19.87
CA ARG A 300 16.37 1.11 20.13
C ARG A 300 16.13 -0.35 19.76
N ILE A 301 16.81 -0.78 18.71
CA ILE A 301 16.80 -2.17 18.25
C ILE A 301 17.33 -3.12 19.33
N ASP A 302 16.58 -4.18 19.62
CA ASP A 302 16.95 -5.21 20.60
C ASP A 302 18.35 -5.77 20.33
N ALA A 303 19.10 -6.07 21.39
CA ALA A 303 20.50 -6.48 21.29
C ALA A 303 20.71 -7.78 20.50
N ASP A 304 19.77 -8.73 20.59
CA ASP A 304 19.79 -10.00 19.85
C ASP A 304 19.67 -9.76 18.33
N VAL A 305 18.75 -8.88 17.92
CA VAL A 305 18.58 -8.48 16.52
C VAL A 305 19.80 -7.71 16.05
N ARG A 306 20.26 -6.74 16.84
CA ARG A 306 21.43 -5.92 16.52
C ARG A 306 22.67 -6.78 16.24
N GLN A 307 22.93 -7.80 17.06
CA GLN A 307 24.07 -8.69 16.88
C GLN A 307 24.02 -9.47 15.56
N ILE A 308 22.84 -9.84 15.07
CA ILE A 308 22.66 -10.49 13.76
C ILE A 308 23.08 -9.55 12.63
N TYR A 309 22.70 -8.28 12.72
CA TYR A 309 23.03 -7.26 11.71
C TYR A 309 24.51 -6.85 11.77
N GLU A 310 25.08 -6.70 12.97
CA GLU A 310 26.51 -6.41 13.14
C GLU A 310 27.39 -7.53 12.57
N ALA A 311 26.98 -8.80 12.71
CA ALA A 311 27.66 -9.93 12.09
C ALA A 311 27.62 -9.89 10.55
N ALA A 312 26.68 -9.15 9.96
CA ALA A 312 26.60 -8.86 8.54
C ALA A 312 27.20 -7.49 8.17
N HIS A 313 27.97 -6.87 9.08
CA HIS A 313 28.57 -5.53 8.92
C HIS A 313 27.54 -4.40 8.70
N GLN A 314 26.33 -4.57 9.22
CA GLN A 314 25.27 -3.57 9.18
C GLN A 314 25.13 -2.90 10.54
N VAL A 315 25.12 -1.57 10.55
CA VAL A 315 25.00 -0.76 11.77
C VAL A 315 23.71 0.05 11.70
N PRO A 316 22.97 0.21 12.82
CA PRO A 316 21.80 1.07 12.84
C PRO A 316 22.11 2.50 12.42
N VAL A 317 21.23 3.08 11.60
CA VAL A 317 21.31 4.51 11.24
C VAL A 317 20.47 5.28 12.24
N TYR A 318 21.14 6.03 13.12
CA TYR A 318 20.52 6.93 14.08
C TYR A 318 21.01 8.36 13.83
N MET A 319 20.30 9.33 14.40
CA MET A 319 20.79 10.70 14.51
C MET A 319 22.03 10.74 15.42
N ASN A 320 23.12 11.31 14.91
CA ASN A 320 24.35 11.50 15.66
C ASN A 320 24.28 12.76 16.55
N PRO A 321 24.97 12.80 17.71
CA PRO A 321 24.98 13.98 18.59
C PRO A 321 25.34 15.29 17.88
N GLU A 322 26.30 15.25 16.96
CA GLU A 322 26.73 16.41 16.16
C GLU A 322 25.60 16.95 15.26
N GLU A 323 24.74 16.08 14.74
CA GLU A 323 23.58 16.46 13.93
C GLU A 323 22.50 17.17 14.76
N TYR A 324 22.49 17.01 16.10
CA TYR A 324 21.64 17.80 16.98
C TYR A 324 22.23 19.19 17.29
N GLU A 325 23.55 19.39 17.16
CA GLU A 325 24.19 20.67 17.47
C GLU A 325 24.05 21.71 16.35
N GLU A 326 23.86 21.28 15.10
CA GLU A 326 23.58 22.15 13.93
C GLU A 326 22.12 22.67 13.86
N THR A 327 21.33 22.49 14.93
CA THR A 327 19.88 22.74 14.91
C THR A 327 19.51 24.23 14.99
N ILE A 328 18.74 24.70 14.00
CA ILE A 328 17.87 25.89 14.15
C ILE A 328 16.54 25.43 14.77
N VAL A 329 16.33 25.73 16.06
CA VAL A 329 15.06 25.41 16.73
C VAL A 329 13.96 26.34 16.21
N SER A 330 13.08 25.81 15.35
CA SER A 330 11.86 26.53 14.97
C SER A 330 10.90 26.58 16.15
N LYS A 331 10.58 27.78 16.65
CA LYS A 331 9.49 28.01 17.61
C LYS A 331 8.16 27.93 16.87
N THR A 332 7.65 26.71 16.67
CA THR A 332 6.24 26.52 16.31
C THR A 332 5.50 26.03 17.55
N ASP A 333 4.47 26.79 17.94
CA ASP A 333 3.65 26.52 19.13
C ASP A 333 2.98 25.15 19.04
N ARG A 334 3.63 24.15 19.65
CA ARG A 334 3.05 23.01 20.39
C ARG A 334 4.19 22.23 21.02
N VAL A 335 4.23 22.27 22.35
CA VAL A 335 5.24 21.63 23.20
C VAL A 335 5.14 20.11 23.03
N THR A 336 5.89 19.51 22.07
CA THR A 336 6.34 18.10 22.12
C THR A 336 7.41 17.70 21.10
N ALA A 337 7.59 18.40 19.98
CA ALA A 337 8.63 18.05 18.98
C ALA A 337 9.65 19.18 18.84
N ARG A 338 10.93 18.88 19.13
CA ARG A 338 12.02 19.70 18.58
C ARG A 338 12.14 19.27 17.12
N ASP A 339 11.62 20.08 16.20
CA ASP A 339 11.89 19.86 14.77
C ASP A 339 13.40 20.11 14.57
N VAL A 340 14.17 19.03 14.42
CA VAL A 340 15.61 19.10 14.18
C VAL A 340 15.81 19.32 12.69
N VAL A 341 16.66 20.28 12.32
CA VAL A 341 16.97 20.55 10.91
C VAL A 341 18.38 20.05 10.62
N VAL A 342 18.51 19.14 9.65
CA VAL A 342 19.79 18.58 9.21
C VAL A 342 19.88 18.75 7.70
N GLU A 343 20.95 19.35 7.20
CA GLU A 343 21.15 19.58 5.75
C GLU A 343 19.95 20.27 5.08
N GLY A 344 19.26 21.15 5.81
CA GLY A 344 18.06 21.86 5.34
C GLY A 344 16.75 21.06 5.37
N ALA A 345 16.76 19.79 5.78
CA ALA A 345 15.57 18.95 5.91
C ALA A 345 15.08 18.91 7.36
N VAL A 346 13.76 18.86 7.57
CA VAL A 346 13.18 18.63 8.91
C VAL A 346 13.23 17.14 9.25
N VAL A 347 14.07 16.75 10.20
CA VAL A 347 14.19 15.38 10.68
C VAL A 347 13.18 15.11 11.78
N ILE A 348 12.39 14.06 11.59
CA ILE A 348 11.39 13.58 12.55
C ILE A 348 11.78 12.17 12.99
N GLU A 349 12.12 12.08 14.26
CA GLU A 349 12.37 10.83 14.96
C GLU A 349 11.05 10.20 15.43
N ALA A 350 10.81 8.96 15.05
CA ALA A 350 9.61 8.21 15.45
C ALA A 350 9.90 6.72 15.59
N ASP A 351 8.98 5.98 16.20
CA ASP A 351 8.97 4.53 16.11
C ASP A 351 8.42 4.12 14.73
N LEU A 352 9.30 3.64 13.85
CA LEU A 352 8.97 3.34 12.45
C LEU A 352 9.17 1.87 12.09
N ALA A 353 9.65 1.05 13.03
CA ALA A 353 10.08 -0.31 12.75
C ALA A 353 9.46 -1.32 13.70
N THR A 354 9.41 -2.57 13.24
CA THR A 354 9.00 -3.73 14.01
C THR A 354 9.93 -4.90 13.65
N SER A 355 10.32 -5.70 14.65
CA SER A 355 11.03 -6.95 14.40
C SER A 355 10.03 -8.03 14.01
N VAL A 356 10.21 -8.65 12.84
CA VAL A 356 9.33 -9.71 12.34
C VAL A 356 10.11 -11.01 12.27
N VAL A 357 9.45 -12.10 12.67
CA VAL A 357 10.00 -13.44 12.56
C VAL A 357 9.77 -13.94 11.14
N GLN A 358 10.85 -14.11 10.38
CA GLN A 358 10.82 -14.57 9.00
C GLN A 358 11.36 -16.00 8.88
N LEU A 359 10.61 -16.86 8.21
CA LEU A 359 11.08 -18.18 7.81
C LEU A 359 11.86 -18.05 6.51
N THR A 360 13.17 -18.23 6.58
CA THR A 360 14.02 -18.29 5.40
C THR A 360 14.24 -19.75 5.05
N ALA A 361 13.80 -20.14 3.84
CA ALA A 361 14.17 -21.43 3.28
C ALA A 361 15.61 -21.33 2.76
N SER A 362 16.47 -22.25 3.20
CA SER A 362 17.78 -22.40 2.56
C SER A 362 17.59 -22.91 1.13
N LEU A 363 18.15 -22.22 0.14
CA LEU A 363 18.14 -22.66 -1.25
C LEU A 363 18.93 -23.98 -1.42
N ASP A 364 19.96 -24.18 -0.60
CA ASP A 364 20.83 -25.37 -0.63
C ASP A 364 20.21 -26.57 0.09
N GLN A 365 19.27 -26.33 1.02
CA GLN A 365 18.55 -27.38 1.75
C GLN A 365 17.05 -27.06 1.84
N PRO A 366 16.27 -27.38 0.79
CA PRO A 366 14.83 -27.20 0.77
C PRO A 366 14.18 -28.11 1.84
N GLY A 367 13.96 -27.57 3.04
CA GLY A 367 13.45 -28.30 4.20
C GLY A 367 14.06 -27.84 5.53
N ALA A 368 15.27 -27.27 5.51
CA ALA A 368 15.89 -26.62 6.65
C ALA A 368 15.47 -25.13 6.67
N GLY A 369 14.22 -24.88 7.06
CA GLY A 369 13.74 -23.51 7.29
C GLY A 369 14.42 -22.94 8.53
N ARG A 370 15.22 -21.87 8.38
CA ARG A 370 15.75 -21.14 9.54
C ARG A 370 14.79 -19.99 9.85
N THR A 371 14.36 -19.94 11.09
CA THR A 371 13.62 -18.79 11.60
C THR A 371 14.63 -17.70 11.94
N VAL A 372 14.55 -16.56 11.26
CA VAL A 372 15.42 -15.41 11.49
C VAL A 372 14.55 -14.22 11.86
N ARG A 373 14.92 -13.53 12.94
CA ARG A 373 14.28 -12.28 13.32
C ARG A 373 14.88 -11.17 12.46
N VAL A 374 14.04 -10.50 11.68
CA VAL A 374 14.45 -9.48 10.72
C VAL A 374 13.80 -8.16 11.09
N LEU A 375 14.56 -7.08 11.04
CA LEU A 375 14.03 -5.75 11.26
C LEU A 375 13.43 -5.21 9.95
N ARG A 376 12.21 -4.69 10.03
CA ARG A 376 11.51 -4.07 8.91
C ARG A 376 10.83 -2.80 9.36
N HIS A 377 10.67 -1.88 8.42
CA HIS A 377 9.74 -0.78 8.60
C HIS A 377 8.32 -1.32 8.76
N ASP A 378 7.58 -0.73 9.68
CA ASP A 378 6.20 -1.06 9.94
C ASP A 378 5.28 -0.21 9.03
N PRO A 379 4.43 -0.85 8.20
CA PRO A 379 3.59 -0.13 7.26
C PRO A 379 2.62 0.85 7.91
N ASP A 380 2.01 0.49 9.04
CA ASP A 380 0.98 1.32 9.69
C ASP A 380 1.63 2.46 10.49
N LYS A 381 2.81 2.23 11.09
CA LYS A 381 3.59 3.31 11.72
C LYS A 381 4.08 4.34 10.69
N LEU A 382 4.63 3.87 9.56
CA LEU A 382 5.03 4.74 8.44
C LEU A 382 3.83 5.55 7.91
N ALA A 383 2.69 4.91 7.71
CA ALA A 383 1.47 5.58 7.25
C ALA A 383 1.07 6.72 8.20
N THR A 384 1.08 6.45 9.50
CA THR A 384 0.73 7.43 10.53
C THR A 384 1.67 8.64 10.47
N ALA A 385 2.99 8.40 10.43
CA ALA A 385 3.99 9.46 10.37
C ALA A 385 3.87 10.32 9.09
N ILE A 386 3.70 9.69 7.92
CA ILE A 386 3.53 10.39 6.64
C ILE A 386 2.26 11.24 6.64
N LEU A 387 1.14 10.69 7.12
CA LEU A 387 -0.13 11.42 7.18
C LEU A 387 -0.09 12.57 8.18
N GLU A 388 0.68 12.44 9.27
CA GLU A 388 0.90 13.52 10.22
C GLU A 388 1.70 14.67 9.59
N ILE A 389 2.78 14.35 8.84
CA ILE A 389 3.52 15.35 8.05
C ILE A 389 2.59 16.09 7.09
N LEU A 390 1.73 15.36 6.37
CA LEU A 390 0.79 15.97 5.42
C LEU A 390 -0.30 16.84 6.07
N ARG A 391 -0.50 16.72 7.37
CA ARG A 391 -1.42 17.57 8.15
C ARG A 391 -0.75 18.82 8.71
N ARG A 392 0.58 18.92 8.67
CA ARG A 392 1.32 20.12 9.07
C ARG A 392 1.11 21.21 8.02
N GLU A 393 0.54 22.33 8.45
CA GLU A 393 0.25 23.50 7.60
C GLU A 393 1.53 24.20 7.14
#